data_AF-A0A3A9JDF4-F1
#
_entry.id   AF-A0A3A9JDF4-F1
#
_cell.length_a   1.000
_cell.length_b   1.000
_cell.length_c   1.000
_cell.angle_alpha   90.00
_cell.angle_beta   90.00
_cell.angle_gamma   90.00
#
_symmetry.space_group_name_H-M   'P 1'
#
loop_
_entity.id
_entity.type
_entity.pdbx_description
1 polymer ?
#
loop_
_entity_poly.entity_id
_entity_poly.type
_entity_poly.pdbx_seq_one_letter_code
_entity_poly.pdbx_strand_id
1 'polypeptide(L)'
;ILAPVPAAGLRGALALVARRNPGLGPLAPVVAAALKSGELKRATVDGEHYLWPAAAEDDWRDRPVPRDVRLLAPFDPLVWDRRRFEHLWGWAYRFEAYTPPPQRQFGYYAMPLLWGDAVIGWANATLADGRLQVVPGYATRAPRSQAFQRALEAEVARLERFLTPRKMGRRQEAE
;
A
#
# COMPACT_ATOMS: atom_id res chain seq x y z
N ILE A 1 -4.95 -2.60 10.18
CA ILE A 1 -5.96 -3.59 9.74
C ILE A 1 -5.90 -3.69 8.22
N LEU A 2 -5.81 -4.89 7.68
CA LEU A 2 -5.51 -5.19 6.27
C LEU A 2 -6.77 -5.27 5.39
N ALA A 3 -7.80 -4.54 5.82
CA ALA A 3 -9.12 -4.59 5.22
C ALA A 3 -9.32 -3.38 4.30
N PRO A 4 -10.23 -3.44 3.32
CA PRO A 4 -10.98 -4.63 2.89
C PRO A 4 -10.11 -5.68 2.16
N VAL A 5 -10.23 -6.96 2.51
CA VAL A 5 -9.46 -8.05 1.88
C VAL A 5 -10.29 -8.77 0.81
N PRO A 6 -9.73 -9.14 -0.36
CA PRO A 6 -10.43 -10.00 -1.32
C PRO A 6 -10.76 -11.35 -0.69
N ALA A 7 -12.01 -11.81 -0.82
CA ALA A 7 -12.47 -13.07 -0.26
C ALA A 7 -11.67 -14.27 -0.79
N ALA A 8 -11.25 -14.24 -2.06
CA ALA A 8 -10.38 -15.26 -2.63
C ALA A 8 -9.00 -15.31 -1.95
N GLY A 9 -8.40 -14.14 -1.70
CA GLY A 9 -7.12 -14.02 -0.99
C GLY A 9 -7.22 -14.54 0.44
N LEU A 10 -8.27 -14.12 1.16
CA LEU A 10 -8.52 -14.59 2.54
C LEU A 10 -8.72 -16.12 2.58
N ARG A 11 -9.52 -16.70 1.68
CA ARG A 11 -9.70 -18.16 1.60
C ARG A 11 -8.37 -18.90 1.41
N GLY A 12 -7.51 -18.42 0.51
CA GLY A 12 -6.19 -19.01 0.28
C GLY A 12 -5.30 -18.94 1.51
N ALA A 13 -5.26 -17.79 2.19
CA ALA A 13 -4.49 -17.61 3.43
C ALA A 13 -5.00 -18.53 4.55
N LEU A 14 -6.32 -18.59 4.77
CA LEU A 14 -6.92 -19.46 5.80
C LEU A 14 -6.70 -20.95 5.50
N ALA A 15 -6.75 -21.37 4.24
CA ALA A 15 -6.44 -22.74 3.86
C ALA A 15 -4.99 -23.10 4.20
N LEU A 16 -4.04 -22.19 3.97
CA LEU A 16 -2.64 -22.39 4.34
C LEU A 16 -2.46 -22.50 5.87
N VAL A 17 -3.14 -21.64 6.62
CA VAL A 17 -3.12 -21.65 8.09
C VAL A 17 -3.68 -22.97 8.62
N ALA A 18 -4.86 -23.38 8.16
CA ALA A 18 -5.50 -24.63 8.58
C ALA A 18 -4.61 -25.85 8.23
N ARG A 19 -3.99 -25.86 7.04
CA ARG A 19 -3.08 -26.94 6.62
C ARG A 19 -1.85 -27.06 7.52
N ARG A 20 -1.30 -25.93 7.99
CA ARG A 20 -0.13 -25.91 8.89
C ARG A 20 -0.48 -26.14 10.36
N ASN A 21 -1.76 -26.03 10.72
CA ASN A 21 -2.24 -26.12 12.10
C ASN A 21 -3.50 -27.00 12.16
N PRO A 22 -3.37 -28.33 12.08
CA PRO A 22 -4.53 -29.23 11.99
C PRO A 22 -5.50 -29.11 13.17
N GLY A 23 -5.03 -28.72 14.36
CA GLY A 23 -5.86 -28.53 15.56
C GLY A 23 -6.86 -27.38 15.47
N LEU A 24 -6.73 -26.47 14.48
CA LEU A 24 -7.70 -25.38 14.26
C LEU A 24 -8.95 -25.84 13.50
N GLY A 25 -8.91 -27.00 12.84
CA GLY A 25 -9.98 -27.45 11.97
C GLY A 25 -10.23 -26.51 10.77
N PRO A 26 -11.37 -26.67 10.06
CA PRO A 26 -11.74 -25.82 8.94
C PRO A 26 -12.07 -24.39 9.39
N LEU A 27 -11.46 -23.39 8.76
CA LEU A 27 -11.68 -21.98 9.08
C LEU A 27 -12.80 -21.31 8.25
N ALA A 28 -13.27 -21.96 7.19
CA ALA A 28 -14.36 -21.43 6.37
C ALA A 28 -15.69 -21.24 7.15
N PRO A 29 -16.12 -22.17 8.04
CA PRO A 29 -17.28 -21.96 8.90
C PRO A 29 -17.12 -20.76 9.85
N VAL A 30 -15.91 -20.46 10.30
CA VAL A 30 -15.63 -19.30 11.19
C VAL A 30 -15.92 -17.99 10.46
N VAL A 31 -15.47 -17.85 9.20
CA VAL A 31 -15.76 -16.66 8.38
C VAL A 31 -17.26 -16.55 8.09
N ALA A 32 -17.93 -17.67 7.80
CA ALA A 32 -19.37 -17.67 7.57
C ALA A 32 -20.16 -17.28 8.82
N ALA A 33 -19.75 -17.76 10.00
CA ALA A 33 -20.33 -17.38 11.28
C ALA A 33 -20.13 -15.89 11.57
N ALA A 34 -18.93 -15.35 11.34
CA ALA A 34 -18.62 -13.92 11.54
C ALA A 34 -19.40 -13.00 10.59
N LEU A 35 -19.68 -13.45 9.35
CA LEU A 35 -20.58 -12.74 8.45
C LEU A 35 -22.03 -12.79 8.93
N LYS A 36 -22.48 -13.93 9.46
CA LYS A 36 -23.84 -14.11 9.98
C LYS A 36 -24.08 -13.33 11.27
N SER A 37 -23.08 -13.25 12.16
CA SER A 37 -23.14 -12.46 13.40
C SER A 37 -23.01 -10.96 13.17
N GLY A 38 -22.54 -10.54 11.99
CA GLY A 38 -22.30 -9.14 11.66
C GLY A 38 -20.93 -8.61 12.11
N GLU A 39 -20.04 -9.45 12.61
CA GLU A 39 -18.66 -9.09 12.94
C GLU A 39 -17.83 -8.77 11.69
N LEU A 40 -18.17 -9.40 10.55
CA LEU A 40 -17.63 -9.07 9.24
C LEU A 40 -18.70 -8.47 8.34
N LYS A 41 -18.30 -7.45 7.58
CA LYS A 41 -19.03 -6.91 6.45
C LYS A 41 -18.47 -7.42 5.13
N ARG A 42 -19.32 -7.39 4.10
CA ARG A 42 -18.97 -7.78 2.73
C ARG A 42 -19.56 -6.78 1.74
N ALA A 43 -18.80 -6.48 0.68
CA ALA A 43 -19.29 -5.83 -0.53
C ALA A 43 -18.74 -6.53 -1.77
N THR A 44 -19.40 -6.27 -2.89
CA THR A 44 -18.93 -6.67 -4.21
C THR A 44 -18.59 -5.41 -4.98
N VAL A 45 -17.40 -5.38 -5.57
CA VAL A 45 -16.91 -4.29 -6.43
C VAL A 45 -16.42 -4.95 -7.71
N ASP A 46 -16.99 -4.60 -8.86
CA ASP A 46 -16.63 -5.12 -10.18
C ASP A 46 -16.50 -6.66 -10.25
N GLY A 47 -17.36 -7.37 -9.51
CA GLY A 47 -17.38 -8.83 -9.42
C GLY A 47 -16.45 -9.44 -8.38
N GLU A 48 -15.53 -8.67 -7.79
CA GLU A 48 -14.69 -9.12 -6.66
C GLU A 48 -15.42 -8.92 -5.33
N HIS A 49 -15.38 -9.94 -4.48
CA HIS A 49 -15.93 -9.88 -3.14
C HIS A 49 -14.88 -9.45 -2.12
N TYR A 50 -15.20 -8.43 -1.34
CA TYR A 50 -14.34 -7.87 -0.30
C TYR A 50 -14.95 -8.08 1.08
N LEU A 51 -14.09 -8.33 2.07
CA LEU A 51 -14.46 -8.57 3.47
C LEU A 51 -13.70 -7.61 4.39
N TRP A 52 -14.35 -7.09 5.42
CA TRP A 52 -13.71 -6.27 6.45
C TRP A 52 -14.42 -6.37 7.80
N PRO A 53 -13.75 -6.09 8.93
CA PRO A 53 -14.41 -6.02 10.23
C PRO A 53 -15.49 -4.95 10.25
N ALA A 54 -16.68 -5.24 10.77
CA ALA A 54 -17.73 -4.23 10.94
C ALA A 54 -17.29 -3.09 11.86
N ALA A 55 -16.46 -3.38 12.87
CA ALA A 55 -15.87 -2.38 13.75
C ALA A 55 -14.92 -1.39 13.03
N ALA A 56 -14.52 -1.67 11.78
CA ALA A 56 -13.72 -0.76 10.96
C ALA A 56 -14.58 0.24 10.16
N GLU A 57 -15.85 0.44 10.56
CA GLU A 57 -16.70 1.47 10.00
C GLU A 57 -16.23 2.86 10.43
N ASP A 58 -15.38 3.45 9.58
CA ASP A 58 -15.12 4.88 9.63
C ASP A 58 -16.09 5.63 8.69
N ASP A 59 -16.42 6.87 9.05
CA ASP A 59 -17.16 7.90 8.30
C ASP A 59 -16.48 8.36 6.98
N TRP A 60 -15.65 7.50 6.36
CA TRP A 60 -14.81 7.86 5.22
C TRP A 60 -15.59 8.16 3.95
N ARG A 61 -16.85 7.70 3.84
CA ARG A 61 -17.68 7.86 2.63
C ARG A 61 -17.90 9.31 2.24
N ASP A 62 -18.02 10.19 3.23
CA ASP A 62 -18.29 11.61 3.02
C ASP A 62 -17.01 12.45 3.10
N ARG A 63 -15.85 11.82 3.32
CA ARG A 63 -14.57 12.53 3.38
C ARG A 63 -14.08 12.85 1.97
N PRO A 64 -13.70 14.10 1.68
CA PRO A 64 -13.11 14.43 0.40
C PRO A 64 -11.78 13.69 0.23
N VAL A 65 -11.56 13.11 -0.97
CA VAL A 65 -10.27 12.52 -1.32
C VAL A 65 -9.22 13.63 -1.38
N PRO A 66 -8.14 13.57 -0.58
CA PRO A 66 -7.07 14.55 -0.63
C PRO A 66 -6.41 14.58 -2.01
N ARG A 67 -6.10 15.76 -2.54
CA ARG A 67 -5.36 15.90 -3.81
C ARG A 67 -3.85 15.92 -3.58
N ASP A 68 -3.38 14.91 -2.86
CA ASP A 68 -1.99 14.76 -2.45
C ASP A 68 -1.32 13.62 -3.24
N VAL A 69 0.02 13.67 -3.33
CA VAL A 69 0.85 12.53 -3.70
C VAL A 69 1.33 11.82 -2.44
N ARG A 70 1.35 10.48 -2.46
CA ARG A 70 2.04 9.65 -1.48
C ARG A 70 2.89 8.60 -2.19
N LEU A 71 4.15 8.45 -1.75
CA LEU A 71 5.00 7.33 -2.13
C LEU A 71 4.82 6.22 -1.10
N LEU A 72 4.14 5.15 -1.50
CA LEU A 72 3.80 4.04 -0.62
C LEU A 72 4.97 3.07 -0.52
N ALA A 73 5.24 2.57 0.68
CA ALA A 73 6.22 1.50 0.83
C ALA A 73 5.70 0.22 0.11
N PRO A 74 6.58 -0.65 -0.42
CA PRO A 74 6.19 -1.94 -0.98
C PRO A 74 5.41 -2.84 -0.01
N PHE A 75 5.59 -2.64 1.30
CA PHE A 75 4.91 -3.35 2.39
C PHE A 75 3.74 -2.57 3.00
N ASP A 76 3.36 -1.44 2.40
CA ASP A 76 2.19 -0.70 2.83
C ASP A 76 0.94 -1.59 2.72
N PRO A 77 0.00 -1.56 3.69
CA PRO A 77 -1.24 -2.34 3.63
C PRO A 77 -2.07 -2.11 2.36
N LEU A 78 -1.97 -0.97 1.68
CA LEU A 78 -2.63 -0.75 0.39
C LEU A 78 -1.95 -1.49 -0.76
N VAL A 79 -0.65 -1.76 -0.65
CA VAL A 79 0.22 -2.28 -1.72
C VAL A 79 0.38 -3.79 -1.66
N TRP A 80 0.52 -4.34 -0.45
CA TRP A 80 0.95 -5.71 -0.23
C TRP A 80 0.01 -6.80 -0.79
N ASP A 81 -1.29 -6.51 -0.98
CA ASP A 81 -2.28 -7.41 -1.56
C ASP A 81 -2.36 -7.17 -3.06
N ARG A 82 -1.64 -8.00 -3.82
CA ARG A 82 -1.50 -7.88 -5.27
C ARG A 82 -2.83 -7.98 -6.01
N ARG A 83 -3.73 -8.88 -5.56
CA ARG A 83 -5.04 -9.06 -6.20
C ARG A 83 -5.88 -7.80 -6.03
N ARG A 84 -5.90 -7.23 -4.82
CA ARG A 84 -6.60 -5.98 -4.56
C ARG A 84 -5.98 -4.82 -5.32
N PHE A 85 -4.66 -4.73 -5.34
CA PHE A 85 -3.94 -3.67 -6.05
C PHE A 85 -4.27 -3.68 -7.55
N GLU A 86 -4.10 -4.84 -8.20
CA GLU A 86 -4.38 -5.01 -9.63
C GLU A 86 -5.85 -4.75 -9.95
N HIS A 87 -6.76 -5.21 -9.09
CA HIS A 87 -8.20 -4.99 -9.28
C HIS A 87 -8.58 -3.50 -9.21
N LEU A 88 -8.04 -2.76 -8.23
CA LEU A 88 -8.40 -1.36 -8.03
C LEU A 88 -7.78 -0.40 -9.05
N TRP A 89 -6.56 -0.69 -9.53
CA TRP A 89 -5.81 0.25 -10.37
C TRP A 89 -5.48 -0.27 -11.78
N GLY A 90 -5.80 -1.53 -12.08
CA GLY A 90 -5.73 -2.07 -13.44
C GLY A 90 -4.31 -2.35 -13.96
N TRP A 91 -3.29 -2.38 -13.08
CA TRP A 91 -1.92 -2.73 -13.45
C TRP A 91 -1.22 -3.53 -12.35
N ALA A 92 -0.26 -4.37 -12.76
CA ALA A 92 0.45 -5.27 -11.86
C ALA A 92 1.68 -4.62 -11.26
N TYR A 93 1.68 -4.45 -9.93
CA TYR A 93 2.84 -4.06 -9.16
C TYR A 93 3.49 -5.29 -8.50
N ARG A 94 4.83 -5.36 -8.57
CA ARG A 94 5.62 -6.35 -7.86
C ARG A 94 6.80 -5.68 -7.19
N PHE A 95 7.10 -6.10 -5.96
CA PHE A 95 8.31 -5.68 -5.26
C PHE A 95 9.51 -6.48 -5.80
N GLU A 96 10.52 -5.78 -6.29
CA GLU A 96 11.61 -6.38 -7.10
C GLU A 96 12.99 -6.31 -6.43
N ALA A 97 13.06 -6.06 -5.11
CA ALA A 97 14.35 -6.04 -4.40
C ALA A 97 15.10 -7.38 -4.52
N TYR A 98 14.36 -8.48 -4.57
CA TYR A 98 14.89 -9.84 -4.74
C TYR A 98 15.02 -10.26 -6.21
N THR A 99 14.55 -9.44 -7.14
CA THR A 99 14.69 -9.69 -8.58
C THR A 99 16.10 -9.24 -9.02
N PRO A 100 16.85 -10.05 -9.80
CA PRO A 100 18.14 -9.64 -10.35
C PRO A 100 18.01 -8.33 -11.16
N PRO A 101 18.99 -7.41 -11.10
CA PRO A 101 18.87 -6.08 -11.72
C PRO A 101 18.39 -6.06 -13.18
N PRO A 102 18.86 -6.94 -14.09
CA PRO A 102 18.42 -6.93 -15.49
C PRO A 102 16.97 -7.38 -15.71
N GLN A 103 16.35 -8.04 -14.72
CA GLN A 103 14.98 -8.56 -14.80
C GLN A 103 13.96 -7.63 -14.12
N ARG A 104 14.41 -6.50 -13.56
CA ARG A 104 13.53 -5.55 -12.88
C ARG A 104 12.75 -4.74 -13.90
N GLN A 105 11.44 -4.63 -13.70
CA GLN A 105 10.56 -3.77 -14.49
C GLN A 105 10.46 -2.36 -13.90
N PHE A 106 10.42 -2.26 -12.58
CA PHE A 106 10.13 -1.00 -11.86
C PHE A 106 11.35 -0.46 -11.12
N GLY A 107 12.24 -1.34 -10.64
CA GLY A 107 13.44 -0.97 -9.91
C GLY A 107 13.56 -1.63 -8.53
N TYR A 108 14.71 -1.47 -7.87
CA TYR A 108 15.04 -2.20 -6.65
C TYR A 108 14.03 -1.99 -5.51
N TYR A 109 13.67 -0.72 -5.25
CA TYR A 109 12.73 -0.35 -4.21
C TYR A 109 11.70 0.63 -4.79
N ALA A 110 11.03 0.18 -5.85
CA ALA A 110 9.97 0.97 -6.49
C ALA A 110 8.79 1.14 -5.52
N MET A 111 8.54 2.37 -5.09
CA MET A 111 7.42 2.75 -4.23
C MET A 111 6.21 3.12 -5.08
N PRO A 112 5.04 2.49 -4.92
CA PRO A 112 3.85 2.90 -5.65
C PRO A 112 3.49 4.37 -5.40
N LEU A 113 3.17 5.08 -6.49
CA LEU A 113 2.87 6.51 -6.49
C LEU A 113 1.36 6.70 -6.49
N LEU A 114 0.81 7.00 -5.32
CA LEU A 114 -0.60 7.33 -5.12
C LEU A 114 -0.82 8.82 -5.39
N TRP A 115 -1.79 9.14 -6.26
CA TRP A 115 -2.28 10.49 -6.52
C TRP A 115 -3.79 10.51 -6.29
N GLY A 116 -4.22 11.18 -5.22
CA GLY A 116 -5.61 11.08 -4.78
C GLY A 116 -5.97 9.66 -4.36
N ASP A 117 -6.91 9.04 -5.08
CA ASP A 117 -7.40 7.68 -4.88
C ASP A 117 -6.81 6.66 -5.88
N ALA A 118 -5.97 7.11 -6.81
CA ALA A 118 -5.40 6.29 -7.86
C ALA A 118 -3.90 6.09 -7.69
N VAL A 119 -3.44 4.84 -7.67
CA VAL A 119 -2.02 4.54 -7.82
C VAL A 119 -1.68 4.57 -9.31
N ILE A 120 -0.99 5.63 -9.73
CA ILE A 120 -0.78 5.95 -11.15
C ILE A 120 0.59 5.49 -11.68
N GLY A 121 1.45 4.97 -10.80
CA GLY A 121 2.80 4.59 -11.16
C GLY A 121 3.64 4.18 -9.95
N TRP A 122 4.94 4.41 -10.06
CA TRP A 122 5.92 4.12 -9.02
C TRP A 122 7.00 5.20 -8.99
N ALA A 123 7.82 5.21 -7.95
CA ALA A 123 9.03 6.01 -7.91
C ALA A 123 10.17 5.25 -7.24
N ASN A 124 11.38 5.43 -7.76
CA ASN A 124 12.60 5.04 -7.06
C ASN A 124 13.20 6.30 -6.42
N ALA A 125 13.73 6.16 -5.22
CA ALA A 125 14.32 7.26 -4.48
C ALA A 125 15.76 6.90 -4.07
N THR A 126 16.67 7.85 -4.28
CA THR A 126 18.09 7.74 -3.90
C THR A 126 18.48 8.99 -3.14
N LEU A 127 19.00 8.85 -1.93
CA LEU A 127 19.56 9.95 -1.16
C LEU A 127 21.06 10.06 -1.49
N ALA A 128 21.46 11.16 -2.11
CA ALA A 128 22.85 11.44 -2.47
C ALA A 128 23.19 12.89 -2.11
N ASP A 129 24.35 13.11 -1.47
CA ASP A 129 24.83 14.44 -1.04
C ASP A 129 23.80 15.26 -0.23
N GLY A 130 23.02 14.57 0.61
CA GLY A 130 21.98 15.18 1.43
C GLY A 130 20.75 15.65 0.64
N ARG A 131 20.62 15.24 -0.63
CA ARG A 131 19.45 15.51 -1.48
C ARG A 131 18.77 14.23 -1.93
N LEU A 132 17.44 14.21 -1.85
CA LEU A 132 16.64 13.09 -2.32
C LEU A 132 16.34 13.25 -3.80
N GLN A 133 16.87 12.33 -4.60
CA GLN A 133 16.53 12.20 -6.02
C GLN A 133 15.41 11.19 -6.16
N VAL A 134 14.28 11.61 -6.74
CA VAL A 134 13.12 10.76 -6.98
C VAL A 134 12.87 10.66 -8.47
N VAL A 135 12.85 9.44 -9.00
CA VAL A 135 12.59 9.14 -10.40
C VAL A 135 11.24 8.45 -10.51
N PRO A 136 10.17 9.15 -10.95
CA PRO A 136 8.87 8.54 -11.14
C PRO A 136 8.79 7.76 -12.46
N GLY A 137 8.10 6.63 -12.44
CA GLY A 137 7.55 5.93 -13.59
C GLY A 137 6.03 5.89 -13.51
N TYR A 138 5.36 5.73 -14.65
CA TYR A 138 3.90 5.79 -14.74
C TYR A 138 3.37 4.53 -15.42
N ALA A 139 2.28 3.98 -14.87
CA ALA A 139 1.63 2.80 -15.44
C ALA A 139 1.03 3.10 -16.83
N THR A 140 0.62 4.36 -17.05
CA THR A 140 0.13 4.84 -18.34
C THR A 140 0.89 6.11 -18.77
N ARG A 141 0.52 7.28 -18.23
CA ARG A 141 1.13 8.57 -18.56
C ARG A 141 1.26 9.47 -17.34
N ALA A 142 2.27 10.33 -17.35
CA ALA A 142 2.44 11.36 -16.35
C ALA A 142 1.27 12.38 -16.39
N PRO A 143 0.67 12.74 -15.24
CA PRO A 143 -0.24 13.87 -15.17
C PRO A 143 0.48 15.18 -15.51
N ARG A 144 -0.19 16.04 -16.29
CA ARG A 144 0.36 17.34 -16.71
C ARG A 144 -0.07 18.51 -15.83
N SER A 145 -0.94 18.28 -14.84
CA SER A 145 -1.55 19.34 -14.05
C SER A 145 -0.57 19.92 -13.02
N GLN A 146 -0.58 21.25 -12.87
CA GLN A 146 0.20 21.94 -11.84
C GLN A 146 -0.11 21.45 -10.41
N ALA A 147 -1.34 21.01 -10.17
CA ALA A 147 -1.71 20.40 -8.90
C ALA A 147 -0.89 19.15 -8.61
N PHE A 148 -0.72 18.27 -9.60
CA PHE A 148 0.08 17.06 -9.46
C PHE A 148 1.56 17.39 -9.22
N GLN A 149 2.13 18.31 -10.02
CA GLN A 149 3.54 18.67 -9.86
C GLN A 149 3.84 19.24 -8.47
N ARG A 150 3.01 20.18 -7.98
CA ARG A 150 3.16 20.74 -6.62
C ARG A 150 3.05 19.67 -5.53
N ALA A 151 2.12 18.74 -5.67
CA ALA A 151 1.92 17.70 -4.67
C ALA A 151 3.03 16.64 -4.70
N LEU A 152 3.56 16.31 -5.88
CA LEU A 152 4.73 15.46 -6.01
C LEU A 152 5.95 16.10 -5.35
N GLU A 153 6.21 17.38 -5.61
CA GLU A 153 7.28 18.15 -4.95
C GLU A 153 7.11 18.15 -3.42
N ALA A 154 5.89 18.36 -2.93
CA ALA A 154 5.60 18.33 -1.50
C ALA A 154 5.88 16.96 -0.86
N GLU A 155 5.54 15.87 -1.56
CA GLU A 155 5.80 14.51 -1.10
C GLU A 155 7.29 14.16 -1.11
N VAL A 156 8.02 14.57 -2.16
CA VAL A 156 9.48 14.41 -2.23
C VAL A 156 10.14 15.15 -1.07
N ALA A 157 9.76 16.40 -0.81
CA ALA A 157 10.28 17.17 0.30
C ALA A 157 9.93 16.54 1.67
N ARG A 158 8.74 15.95 1.81
CA ARG A 158 8.34 15.22 3.02
C ARG A 158 9.23 14.00 3.24
N LEU A 159 9.46 13.21 2.19
CA LEU A 159 10.30 12.02 2.26
C LEU A 159 11.76 12.36 2.51
N GLU A 160 12.29 13.43 1.89
CA GLU A 160 13.65 13.91 2.13
C GLU A 160 13.86 14.34 3.59
N ARG A 161 12.90 15.07 4.18
CA ARG A 161 12.93 15.43 5.61
C ARG A 161 12.89 14.21 6.52
N PHE A 162 12.18 13.16 6.11
CA PHE A 162 12.09 11.92 6.87
C PHE A 162 13.39 11.10 6.81
N LEU A 163 14.01 11.02 5.63
CA LEU A 163 15.23 10.23 5.40
C LEU A 163 16.51 10.95 5.83
N THR A 164 16.50 12.29 5.88
CA THR A 164 17.66 13.07 6.31
C THR A 164 17.88 12.93 7.81
N PRO A 165 19.02 12.37 8.27
CA PRO A 165 19.30 12.23 9.69
C PRO A 165 19.29 13.58 10.41
N ARG A 166 18.59 13.68 11.53
CA ARG A 166 18.73 14.85 12.41
C ARG A 166 20.06 14.72 13.14
N LYS A 167 20.92 15.74 13.07
CA LYS A 167 22.08 15.83 13.97
C LYS A 167 21.55 15.82 15.41
N MET A 168 21.68 14.69 16.10
CA MET A 168 21.45 14.66 17.54
C MET A 168 22.59 15.47 18.17
N GLY A 169 22.28 16.67 18.65
CA GLY A 169 23.24 17.45 19.43
C GLY A 169 23.72 16.58 20.59
N ARG A 170 25.04 16.47 20.78
CA ARG A 170 25.60 15.82 21.96
C ARG A 170 24.94 16.49 23.17
N ARG A 171 24.24 15.73 24.00
CA ARG A 171 23.93 16.18 25.36
C ARG A 171 25.28 16.51 25.98
N GLN A 172 25.49 17.79 26.30
CA GLN A 172 26.57 18.16 27.19
C GLN A 172 26.24 17.48 28.52
N GLU A 173 27.00 16.45 28.86
CA GLU A 173 27.10 15.99 30.24
C GLU A 173 27.70 17.16 31.01
N ALA A 174 26.87 17.83 31.79
CA ALA A 174 27.31 18.79 32.79
C ALA A 174 27.84 17.99 33.97
N GLU A 175 29.10 18.28 34.34
CA GLU A 175 29.79 17.83 35.55
C GLU A 175 29.00 18.10 36.84
#